data_AF-A0A443QGS2-F1
#
_entry.id   AF-A0A443QGS2-F1
#
_cell.length_a   1.000
_cell.length_b   1.000
_cell.length_c   1.000
_cell.angle_alpha   90.00
_cell.angle_beta   90.00
_cell.angle_gamma   90.00
#
_symmetry.space_group_name_H-M   'P 1'
#
loop_
_entity.id
_entity.type
_entity.pdbx_description
1 polymer ?
#
loop_
_entity_poly.entity_id
_entity_poly.type
_entity_poly.pdbx_seq_one_letter_code
_entity_poly.pdbx_strand_id
1 'polypeptide(L)'
;NKQRKVLSTRYLTGGSSLGVETVGPKYRAVAGIAYQFGWATGYVILPCIAYLVRDFRILIIPESIRWQLTHGKEKQAIKSLMNAMKVNKLPMDGIDEKINILKQNLRSVSNEILLMNS
;
A
#
# COMPACT_ATOMS: atom_id res chain seq x y z
N ASN A 1 19.44 7.77 -32.62
CA ASN A 1 18.27 7.74 -31.71
C ASN A 1 17.14 6.78 -32.11
N LYS A 2 16.93 6.46 -33.39
CA LYS A 2 15.88 5.49 -33.82
C LYS A 2 16.19 4.05 -33.40
N GLN A 3 17.45 3.62 -33.52
CA GLN A 3 17.92 2.27 -33.17
C GLN A 3 17.77 1.93 -31.67
N ARG A 4 17.97 2.91 -30.76
CA ARG A 4 17.79 2.68 -29.30
C ARG A 4 16.32 2.52 -28.90
N LYS A 5 15.38 3.21 -29.57
CA LYS A 5 13.94 2.99 -29.38
C LYS A 5 13.51 1.62 -29.87
N VAL A 6 14.02 1.17 -31.04
CA VAL A 6 13.73 -0.17 -31.58
C VAL A 6 14.28 -1.27 -30.67
N LEU A 7 15.48 -1.11 -30.14
CA LEU A 7 16.05 -2.06 -29.18
C LEU A 7 15.24 -2.11 -27.87
N SER A 8 14.84 -0.96 -27.31
CA SER A 8 14.00 -0.89 -26.11
C SER A 8 12.64 -1.56 -26.29
N THR A 9 11.99 -1.38 -27.44
CA THR A 9 10.72 -2.06 -27.75
C THR A 9 10.90 -3.58 -27.81
N ARG A 10 12.03 -4.09 -28.32
CA ARG A 10 12.31 -5.53 -28.43
C ARG A 10 12.51 -6.22 -27.07
N TYR A 11 13.03 -5.52 -26.05
CA TYR A 11 13.19 -6.10 -24.71
C TYR A 11 11.86 -6.16 -23.94
N LEU A 12 10.96 -5.18 -24.14
CA LEU A 12 9.65 -5.14 -23.48
C LEU A 12 8.66 -6.19 -24.03
N THR A 13 8.75 -6.53 -25.32
CA THR A 13 7.93 -7.59 -25.94
C THR A 13 8.66 -8.92 -26.13
N GLY A 14 9.92 -9.02 -25.72
CA GLY A 14 10.76 -10.19 -25.93
C GLY A 14 10.19 -11.47 -25.30
N GLY A 15 9.63 -11.36 -24.09
CA GLY A 15 9.04 -12.51 -23.38
C GLY A 15 7.84 -13.12 -24.11
N SER A 16 6.94 -12.29 -24.62
CA SER A 16 5.79 -12.75 -25.43
C SER A 16 6.25 -13.35 -26.74
N SER A 17 7.28 -12.77 -27.37
CA SER A 17 7.84 -13.20 -28.65
C SER A 17 8.43 -14.60 -28.61
N LEU A 18 9.21 -14.93 -27.56
CA LEU A 18 9.77 -16.27 -27.33
C LEU A 18 8.68 -17.33 -27.10
N GLY A 19 7.58 -16.94 -26.45
CA GLY A 19 6.38 -17.77 -26.30
C GLY A 19 5.70 -18.04 -27.64
N VAL A 20 5.54 -17.03 -28.51
CA VAL A 20 5.01 -17.25 -29.87
C VAL A 20 5.99 -17.96 -30.81
N GLU A 21 7.27 -18.00 -30.47
CA GLU A 21 8.31 -18.67 -31.22
C GLU A 21 8.32 -20.19 -30.97
N THR A 22 7.99 -20.62 -29.75
CA THR A 22 7.85 -22.04 -29.36
C THR A 22 6.56 -22.69 -29.85
N VAL A 23 5.49 -21.91 -30.10
CA VAL A 23 4.29 -22.39 -30.81
C VAL A 23 4.43 -22.24 -32.32
N GLY A 24 4.11 -23.30 -33.06
CA GLY A 24 4.17 -23.31 -34.52
C GLY A 24 3.30 -22.22 -35.19
N PRO A 25 3.62 -21.81 -36.43
CA PRO A 25 3.02 -20.66 -37.13
C PRO A 25 1.49 -20.67 -37.20
N LYS A 26 0.85 -21.85 -37.15
CA LYS A 26 -0.61 -22.01 -37.15
C LYS A 26 -1.30 -21.54 -35.87
N TYR A 27 -0.62 -21.51 -34.72
CA TYR A 27 -1.24 -21.20 -33.42
C TYR A 27 -0.82 -19.85 -32.84
N ARG A 28 0.03 -19.09 -33.54
CA ARG A 28 0.57 -17.81 -33.03
C ARG A 28 -0.50 -16.77 -32.74
N ALA A 29 -1.50 -16.65 -33.63
CA ALA A 29 -2.60 -15.70 -33.45
C ALA A 29 -3.46 -16.07 -32.23
N VAL A 30 -3.72 -17.37 -32.02
CA VAL A 30 -4.51 -17.87 -30.88
C VAL A 30 -3.78 -17.63 -29.55
N ALA A 31 -2.46 -17.86 -29.50
CA ALA A 31 -1.66 -17.59 -28.30
C ALA A 31 -1.64 -16.10 -27.93
N GLY A 32 -1.53 -15.21 -28.91
CA GLY A 32 -1.64 -13.76 -28.69
C GLY A 32 -3.01 -13.34 -28.18
N ILE A 33 -4.08 -13.90 -28.75
CA ILE A 33 -5.45 -13.64 -28.31
C ILE A 33 -5.68 -14.13 -26.87
N ALA A 34 -5.24 -15.35 -26.55
CA ALA A 34 -5.35 -15.91 -25.20
C ALA A 34 -4.62 -15.06 -24.14
N TYR A 35 -3.44 -14.52 -24.47
CA TYR A 35 -2.71 -13.61 -23.59
C TYR A 35 -3.50 -12.32 -23.32
N GLN A 36 -4.08 -11.72 -24.37
CA GLN A 36 -4.90 -10.51 -24.23
C GLN A 36 -6.17 -10.76 -23.43
N PHE A 37 -6.79 -11.93 -23.58
CA PHE A 37 -7.92 -12.34 -22.74
C PHE A 37 -7.51 -12.46 -21.27
N GLY A 38 -6.34 -13.03 -20.94
CA GLY A 38 -5.84 -13.08 -19.57
C GLY A 38 -5.74 -11.68 -18.92
N TRP A 39 -5.22 -10.70 -19.68
CA TRP A 39 -5.16 -9.30 -19.23
C TRP A 39 -6.54 -8.66 -19.09
N ALA A 40 -7.42 -8.83 -20.07
CA ALA A 40 -8.77 -8.30 -20.03
C ALA A 40 -9.59 -8.87 -18.86
N THR A 41 -9.47 -10.18 -18.62
CA THR A 41 -10.08 -10.86 -17.49
C THR A 41 -9.55 -10.32 -16.16
N GLY A 42 -8.24 -10.07 -16.06
CA GLY A 42 -7.66 -9.40 -14.88
C GLY A 42 -8.27 -8.03 -14.60
N TYR A 43 -8.41 -7.18 -15.63
CA TYR A 43 -9.03 -5.85 -15.50
C TYR A 43 -10.51 -5.89 -15.10
N VAL A 44 -11.25 -6.95 -15.46
CA VAL A 44 -12.65 -7.12 -15.07
C VAL A 44 -12.77 -7.72 -13.67
N ILE A 45 -11.91 -8.67 -13.31
CA ILE A 45 -11.93 -9.34 -12.01
C ILE A 45 -11.48 -8.40 -10.89
N LEU A 46 -10.48 -7.55 -11.11
CA LEU A 46 -9.95 -6.64 -10.09
C LEU A 46 -11.01 -5.71 -9.46
N PRO A 47 -11.82 -4.96 -10.24
CA PRO A 47 -12.92 -4.16 -9.69
C PRO A 47 -14.07 -5.01 -9.15
N CYS A 48 -14.26 -6.23 -9.67
CA CYS A 48 -15.28 -7.15 -9.18
C CYS A 48 -14.94 -7.64 -7.75
N ILE A 49 -13.69 -8.01 -7.49
CA ILE A 49 -13.18 -8.33 -6.16
C ILE A 49 -13.20 -7.09 -5.26
N ALA A 50 -12.79 -5.92 -5.77
CA ALA A 50 -12.84 -4.68 -5.01
C ALA A 50 -14.28 -4.27 -4.61
N TYR A 51 -15.28 -4.62 -5.43
CA TYR A 51 -16.69 -4.41 -5.11
C TYR A 51 -17.19 -5.35 -4.00
N LEU A 52 -16.76 -6.62 -4.03
CA LEU A 52 -17.11 -7.62 -3.02
C LEU A 52 -16.41 -7.36 -1.67
N VAL A 53 -15.15 -6.91 -1.71
CA VAL A 53 -14.37 -6.53 -0.52
C VAL A 53 -14.47 -5.02 -0.31
N ARG A 54 -15.68 -4.55 0.02
CA ARG A 54 -15.97 -3.12 0.30
C ARG A 54 -15.21 -2.58 1.53
N ASP A 55 -14.73 -3.47 2.38
CA ASP A 55 -14.08 -3.17 3.67
C ASP A 55 -12.59 -2.87 3.58
N PHE A 56 -12.04 -2.54 2.41
CA PHE A 56 -10.64 -2.07 2.32
C PHE A 56 -10.38 -0.84 3.22
N ARG A 57 -11.42 -0.09 3.60
CA ARG A 57 -11.35 1.03 4.56
C ARG A 57 -11.04 0.60 5.99
N ILE A 58 -11.37 -0.64 6.39
CA ILE A 58 -10.94 -1.23 7.66
C ILE A 58 -9.46 -1.59 7.63
N LEU A 59 -8.91 -1.86 6.44
CA LEU A 59 -7.48 -2.09 6.22
C LEU A 59 -6.66 -0.80 6.10
N ILE A 60 -7.30 0.37 5.96
CA ILE A 60 -6.63 1.67 6.08
C ILE A 60 -6.28 1.81 7.56
N ILE A 61 -5.05 1.43 7.88
CA ILE A 61 -4.39 1.66 9.16
C ILE A 61 -4.72 3.11 9.55
N PRO A 62 -5.35 3.35 10.71
CA PRO A 62 -5.63 4.72 11.13
C PRO A 62 -4.32 5.51 11.08
N GLU A 63 -4.39 6.74 10.55
CA GLU A 63 -3.26 7.68 10.51
C GLU A 63 -2.43 7.60 11.79
N SER A 64 -1.10 7.68 11.65
CA SER A 64 -0.19 7.35 12.76
C SER A 64 -0.56 8.08 14.06
N ILE A 65 -0.60 7.34 15.17
CA ILE A 65 -0.93 7.88 16.51
C ILE A 65 0.00 9.06 16.85
N ARG A 66 1.27 8.97 16.45
CA ARG A 66 2.27 10.03 16.64
C ARG A 66 1.89 11.32 15.91
N TRP A 67 1.48 11.26 14.64
CA TRP A 67 1.07 12.46 13.89
C TRP A 67 -0.19 13.10 14.49
N GLN A 68 -1.15 12.27 14.91
CA GLN A 68 -2.37 12.77 15.55
C GLN A 68 -2.05 13.49 16.87
N LEU A 69 -1.08 13.00 17.65
CA LEU A 69 -0.62 13.64 18.89
C LEU A 69 0.12 14.96 18.65
N THR A 70 0.94 15.06 17.60
CA THR A 70 1.66 16.31 17.29
C THR A 70 0.76 17.41 16.71
N HIS A 71 -0.35 17.04 16.07
CA HIS A 71 -1.30 17.99 15.47
C HIS A 71 -2.51 18.32 16.37
N GLY A 72 -2.46 17.96 17.66
CA GLY A 72 -3.53 18.26 18.62
C GLY A 72 -4.84 17.47 18.40
N LYS A 73 -4.84 16.45 17.54
CA LYS A 73 -6.01 15.60 17.24
C LYS A 73 -6.12 14.43 18.22
N GLU A 74 -6.13 14.74 19.51
CA GLU A 74 -6.01 13.73 20.58
C GLU A 74 -7.18 12.74 20.61
N LYS A 75 -8.40 13.22 20.39
CA LYS A 75 -9.60 12.37 20.33
C LYS A 75 -9.50 11.30 19.23
N GLN A 76 -8.85 11.63 18.10
CA GLN A 76 -8.64 10.67 17.01
C GLN A 76 -7.55 9.66 17.38
N ALA A 77 -6.46 10.13 18.01
CA ALA A 77 -5.40 9.26 18.53
C ALA A 77 -5.95 8.21 19.52
N ILE A 78 -6.81 8.63 20.45
CA ILE A 78 -7.46 7.73 21.41
C ILE A 78 -8.30 6.69 20.69
N LYS A 79 -9.14 7.10 19.72
CA LYS A 79 -9.99 6.18 18.96
C LYS A 79 -9.17 5.14 18.18
N SER A 80 -8.10 5.58 17.52
CA SER A 80 -7.18 4.71 16.79
C SER A 80 -6.50 3.70 17.72
N LEU A 81 -6.01 4.18 18.87
CA LEU A 81 -5.36 3.35 19.88
C LEU A 81 -6.32 2.34 20.50
N MET A 82 -7.56 2.74 20.82
CA MET A 82 -8.60 1.84 21.31
C MET A 82 -8.91 0.72 20.31
N ASN A 83 -8.98 1.02 19.02
CA ASN A 83 -9.18 -0.01 18.00
C ASN A 83 -7.98 -0.96 17.90
N ALA A 84 -6.75 -0.43 17.95
CA ALA A 84 -5.54 -1.26 17.97
C ALA A 84 -5.50 -2.17 19.21
N MET A 85 -5.87 -1.66 20.38
CA MET A 85 -5.92 -2.43 21.63
C MET A 85 -7.00 -3.51 21.59
N LYS A 86 -8.16 -3.25 20.98
CA LYS A 86 -9.21 -4.28 20.76
C LYS A 86 -8.72 -5.42 19.89
N VAL A 87 -8.03 -5.11 18.78
CA VAL A 87 -7.45 -6.12 17.88
C VAL A 87 -6.36 -6.91 18.61
N ASN A 88 -5.54 -6.23 19.41
CA ASN A 88 -4.43 -6.83 20.16
C ASN A 88 -4.84 -7.45 21.50
N LYS A 89 -6.15 -7.44 21.86
CA LYS A 89 -6.69 -7.96 23.13
C LYS A 89 -5.96 -7.43 24.39
N LEU A 90 -5.56 -6.16 24.37
CA LEU A 90 -4.86 -5.52 25.49
C LEU A 90 -5.84 -4.89 26.49
N PRO A 91 -5.49 -4.84 27.78
CA PRO A 91 -6.32 -4.19 28.79
C PRO A 91 -6.45 -2.69 28.48
N MET A 92 -7.68 -2.19 28.53
CA MET A 92 -8.04 -0.80 28.19
C MET A 92 -7.80 0.19 29.34
N ASP A 93 -7.23 -0.28 30.44
CA ASP A 93 -7.03 0.49 31.66
C ASP A 93 -5.79 1.40 31.52
N GLY A 94 -5.92 2.67 31.92
CA GLY A 94 -4.82 3.64 31.95
C GLY A 94 -4.40 4.21 30.59
N ILE A 95 -5.29 4.24 29.60
CA ILE A 95 -5.00 4.80 28.26
C ILE A 95 -4.57 6.28 28.36
N ASP A 96 -5.26 7.07 29.17
CA ASP A 96 -4.99 8.50 29.29
C ASP A 96 -3.60 8.78 29.89
N GLU A 97 -3.19 7.97 30.87
CA GLU A 97 -1.87 8.05 31.49
C GLU A 97 -0.76 7.72 30.49
N LYS A 98 -0.90 6.61 29.75
CA LYS A 98 0.05 6.21 28.70
C LYS A 98 0.17 7.27 27.60
N ILE A 99 -0.95 7.88 27.20
CA ILE A 99 -0.95 8.98 26.21
C ILE A 99 -0.21 10.20 26.75
N ASN A 100 -0.39 10.54 28.03
CA ASN A 100 0.28 11.68 28.62
C ASN A 100 1.81 11.48 28.67
N ILE A 101 2.26 10.27 29.04
CA ILE A 101 3.68 9.87 28.99
C ILE A 101 4.23 9.99 27.56
N LEU A 102 3.49 9.49 26.56
CA LEU A 102 3.90 9.58 25.15
C LEU A 102 4.03 11.04 24.69
N LYS A 103 3.12 11.93 25.08
CA LYS A 103 3.23 13.36 24.77
C LYS A 103 4.44 14.01 25.44
N GLN A 104 4.75 13.62 26.67
CA GLN A 104 5.90 14.14 27.39
C GLN A 104 7.21 13.74 26.68
N ASN A 105 7.34 12.48 26.29
CA ASN A 105 8.49 11.99 25.53
C ASN A 105 8.63 12.65 24.15
N LEU A 106 7.51 12.93 23.47
CA LEU A 106 7.55 13.64 22.19
C LEU A 106 8.03 15.09 22.36
N ARG A 107 7.62 15.76 23.45
CA ARG A 107 8.08 17.12 23.77
C ARG A 107 9.56 17.16 24.12
N SER A 108 10.06 16.19 24.89
CA SER A 108 11.49 16.15 25.24
C SER A 108 12.36 15.98 24.00
N VAL A 109 12.03 15.03 23.13
CA VAL A 109 12.75 14.81 21.85
C VAL A 109 12.67 16.03 20.95
N SER A 110 11.51 16.71 20.88
CA SER A 110 11.37 17.94 20.10
C SER A 110 12.29 19.04 20.62
N ASN A 111 12.42 19.18 21.95
CA ASN A 111 13.29 20.17 22.56
C ASN A 111 14.77 19.85 22.31
N GLU A 112 15.18 18.59 22.42
CA GLU A 112 16.55 18.17 22.09
C GLU A 112 16.92 18.50 20.63
N ILE A 113 16.03 18.23 19.68
CA ILE A 113 16.25 18.55 18.26
C ILE A 113 16.37 20.06 18.03
N LEU A 114 15.60 20.88 18.75
CA LEU A 114 15.71 22.33 18.66
C LEU A 114 17.05 22.83 19.20
N LEU A 115 17.55 22.24 20.29
CA LEU A 115 18.85 22.56 20.89
C LEU A 115 20.03 22.08 20.04
N MET A 116 19.87 21.02 19.24
CA MET A 116 20.91 20.52 18.34
C MET A 116 21.06 21.34 17.05
N ASN A 117 20.00 22.07 16.67
CA ASN A 117 19.95 22.86 15.43
C ASN A 117 20.07 24.38 15.67
N SER A 118 20.14 24.82 16.93
CA SER A 118 20.42 26.19 17.35
C SER A 118 21.91 26.40 17.58
#